data_AF-A0A6G0U355-F1
#
_entry.id   AF-A0A6G0U355-F1
#
_cell.length_a   1.000
_cell.length_b   1.000
_cell.length_c   1.000
_cell.angle_alpha   90.00
_cell.angle_beta   90.00
_cell.angle_gamma   90.00
#
_symmetry.space_group_name_H-M   'P 1'
#
loop_
_entity.id
_entity.type
_entity.pdbx_description
1 polymer ?
#
loop_
_entity_poly.entity_id
_entity_poly.type
_entity_poly.pdbx_seq_one_letter_code
_entity_poly.pdbx_strand_id
1 'polypeptide(L)'
;MTVYVELPESPVNEDIGMFMLCVRLSDKYGYLVSSSCRSSRLRYKSQLYRVIHTLFMAPFYLTGLSAEKQLIQLEMYTDFEEDQLHPVTDIYFEMLNHDIQIYSAKLNIIANLGGLRYLMFHWPIVSACLGIGSNLLFVFFIFSMSWRHIYGPEVFRNEQNDFLDRSERLDEFDSEDDSEVSDDLCKKDFLPFKFSSSSPFIPEQ
;
A
#
# COMPACT_ATOMS: atom_id res chain seq x y z
N MET A 1 3.73 8.23 -19.02
CA MET A 1 2.53 9.08 -18.89
C MET A 1 1.78 9.12 -20.22
N THR A 2 0.53 8.66 -20.23
CA THR A 2 -0.30 8.59 -21.44
C THR A 2 -1.58 9.38 -21.26
N VAL A 3 -1.99 10.08 -22.31
CA VAL A 3 -3.25 10.81 -22.38
C VAL A 3 -4.21 10.04 -23.28
N TYR A 4 -5.45 9.93 -22.85
CA TYR A 4 -6.57 9.42 -23.63
C TYR A 4 -7.55 10.56 -23.88
N VAL A 5 -7.79 10.88 -25.15
CA VAL A 5 -8.76 11.90 -25.57
C VAL A 5 -9.92 11.20 -26.26
N GLU A 6 -11.13 11.39 -25.76
CA GLU A 6 -12.38 10.91 -26.37
C GLU A 6 -12.96 12.03 -27.23
N LEU A 7 -13.04 11.82 -28.55
CA LEU A 7 -13.61 12.77 -29.51
C LEU A 7 -14.82 12.17 -30.24
N PRO A 8 -15.86 12.96 -30.56
CA PRO A 8 -16.88 12.57 -31.52
C PRO A 8 -16.35 12.53 -32.96
N GLU A 9 -16.95 11.68 -33.78
CA GLU A 9 -16.76 11.65 -35.24
C GLU A 9 -17.65 12.71 -35.94
N SER A 10 -17.55 13.97 -35.50
CA SER A 10 -18.28 15.10 -36.10
C SER A 10 -17.55 15.62 -37.36
N PRO A 11 -18.26 16.21 -38.34
CA PRO A 11 -17.63 16.75 -39.54
C PRO A 11 -16.60 17.84 -39.20
N VAL A 12 -16.86 18.66 -38.17
CA VAL A 12 -15.91 19.67 -37.68
C VAL A 12 -14.59 19.02 -37.24
N ASN A 13 -14.66 17.94 -36.46
CA ASN A 13 -13.48 17.20 -36.00
C ASN A 13 -12.74 16.46 -37.11
N GLU A 14 -13.46 16.05 -38.14
CA GLU A 14 -12.88 15.41 -39.32
C GLU A 14 -12.09 16.41 -40.17
N ASP A 15 -12.63 17.62 -40.36
CA ASP A 15 -12.06 18.68 -41.20
C ASP A 15 -10.85 19.39 -40.55
N ILE A 16 -10.74 19.36 -39.22
CA ILE A 16 -9.59 19.92 -38.48
C ILE A 16 -8.26 19.28 -38.90
N GLY A 17 -8.27 18.00 -39.29
CA GLY A 17 -7.07 17.28 -39.65
C GLY A 17 -6.16 17.04 -38.43
N MET A 18 -5.00 17.70 -38.40
CA MET A 18 -4.01 17.54 -37.31
C MET A 18 -4.22 18.61 -36.24
N PHE A 19 -4.37 18.18 -34.99
CA PHE A 19 -4.37 19.04 -33.82
C PHE A 19 -3.15 18.74 -32.94
N MET A 20 -2.71 19.73 -32.16
CA MET A 20 -1.58 19.56 -31.25
C MET A 20 -2.06 19.53 -29.81
N LEU A 21 -1.51 18.61 -29.04
CA LEU A 21 -1.75 18.45 -27.63
C LEU A 21 -0.47 18.74 -26.86
N CYS A 22 -0.51 19.68 -25.92
CA CYS A 22 0.60 20.02 -25.05
C CYS A 22 0.27 19.70 -23.60
N VAL A 23 1.23 19.09 -22.91
CA VAL A 23 1.20 18.87 -21.47
C VAL A 23 2.36 19.64 -20.86
N ARG A 24 2.06 20.44 -19.84
CA ARG A 24 3.05 21.20 -19.07
C ARG A 24 3.01 20.75 -17.62
N LEU A 25 4.18 20.48 -17.07
CA LEU A 25 4.39 20.07 -15.69
C LEU A 25 4.96 21.26 -14.92
N SER A 26 4.30 21.62 -13.83
CA SER A 26 4.66 22.77 -13.01
C SER A 26 4.85 22.39 -11.55
N ASP A 27 5.82 23.04 -10.92
CA ASP A 27 6.03 22.99 -9.47
C ASP A 27 4.97 23.86 -8.76
N LYS A 28 4.82 23.70 -7.44
CA LYS A 28 3.93 24.48 -6.58
C LYS A 28 4.18 26.00 -6.64
N TYR A 29 5.38 26.41 -7.04
CA TYR A 29 5.76 27.81 -7.22
C TYR A 29 5.50 28.34 -8.65
N GLY A 30 4.87 27.54 -9.52
CA GLY A 30 4.60 27.90 -10.92
C GLY A 30 5.81 27.79 -11.84
N TYR A 31 6.92 27.20 -11.39
CA TYR A 31 8.07 26.93 -12.25
C TYR A 31 7.73 25.83 -13.25
N LEU A 32 8.01 26.05 -14.54
CA LEU A 32 7.81 25.04 -15.58
C LEU A 32 8.96 24.02 -15.51
N VAL A 33 8.66 22.83 -15.01
CA VAL A 33 9.63 21.72 -14.92
C VAL A 33 9.86 21.12 -16.29
N SER A 34 8.78 20.82 -17.01
CA SER A 34 8.87 20.22 -18.34
C SER A 34 7.61 20.49 -19.15
N SER A 35 7.76 20.52 -20.47
CA SER A 35 6.64 20.59 -21.41
C SER A 35 6.84 19.62 -22.58
N SER A 36 5.80 18.88 -22.94
CA SER A 36 5.79 17.96 -24.08
C SER A 36 4.58 18.25 -24.96
N CYS A 37 4.81 18.40 -26.27
CA CYS A 37 3.76 18.62 -27.25
C CYS A 37 3.77 17.51 -28.31
N ARG A 38 2.61 16.94 -28.57
CA ARG A 38 2.41 15.86 -29.55
C ARG A 38 1.25 16.21 -30.48
N SER A 39 1.47 16.09 -31.78
CA SER A 39 0.41 16.20 -32.76
C SER A 39 -0.33 14.87 -32.89
N SER A 40 -1.64 14.95 -33.08
CA SER A 40 -2.49 13.80 -33.38
C SER A 40 -3.59 14.21 -34.34
N ARG A 41 -4.33 13.24 -34.85
CA ARG A 41 -5.45 13.45 -35.75
C ARG A 41 -6.52 12.40 -35.52
N LEU A 42 -7.76 12.76 -35.84
CA LEU A 42 -8.84 11.79 -35.91
C LEU A 42 -8.50 10.72 -36.96
N ARG A 43 -8.89 9.46 -36.71
CA ARG A 43 -8.58 8.37 -37.64
C ARG A 43 -9.54 8.51 -38.81
N TYR A 44 -9.00 8.93 -39.95
CA TYR A 44 -9.81 9.07 -41.15
C TYR A 44 -10.47 7.74 -41.55
N LYS A 45 -11.78 7.81 -41.82
CA LYS A 45 -12.60 6.72 -42.35
C LYS A 45 -13.25 7.21 -43.63
N SER A 46 -13.16 6.43 -44.71
CA SER A 46 -13.83 6.77 -45.97
C SER A 46 -15.35 6.77 -45.80
N GLN A 47 -16.03 7.55 -46.65
CA GLN A 47 -17.49 7.67 -46.60
C GLN A 47 -18.19 6.31 -46.81
N LEU A 48 -17.71 5.50 -47.76
CA LEU A 48 -18.25 4.15 -47.99
C LEU A 48 -18.07 3.24 -46.76
N TYR A 49 -16.89 3.28 -46.13
CA TYR A 49 -16.64 2.49 -44.91
C TYR A 49 -17.54 2.94 -43.76
N ARG A 50 -17.76 4.26 -43.60
CA ARG A 50 -18.67 4.80 -42.59
C ARG A 50 -20.08 4.27 -42.75
N VAL A 51 -20.64 4.26 -43.97
CA VAL A 51 -21.98 3.74 -44.21
C VAL A 51 -22.08 2.25 -43.89
N ILE A 52 -21.13 1.45 -44.37
CA ILE A 52 -21.13 -0.01 -44.13
C ILE A 52 -20.99 -0.31 -42.63
N HIS A 53 -20.05 0.36 -41.96
CA HIS A 53 -19.81 0.19 -40.52
C HIS A 53 -21.02 0.62 -39.69
N THR A 54 -21.64 1.76 -40.02
CA THR A 54 -22.81 2.28 -39.32
C THR A 54 -24.01 1.37 -39.52
N LEU A 55 -24.22 0.83 -40.73
CA LEU A 55 -25.29 -0.13 -41.00
C LEU A 55 -25.09 -1.43 -40.22
N PHE A 56 -23.85 -1.91 -40.13
CA PHE A 56 -23.51 -3.12 -39.37
C PHE A 56 -23.65 -2.93 -37.85
N MET A 57 -23.23 -1.78 -37.30
CA MET A 57 -23.36 -1.44 -35.88
C MET A 57 -24.70 -0.79 -35.50
N ALA A 58 -25.60 -0.53 -36.46
CA ALA A 58 -26.90 0.11 -36.24
C ALA A 58 -27.70 -0.46 -35.06
N PRO A 59 -27.88 -1.78 -34.89
CA PRO A 59 -28.62 -2.31 -33.74
C PRO A 59 -27.97 -1.97 -32.39
N PHE A 60 -26.64 -1.88 -32.32
CA PHE A 60 -25.92 -1.52 -31.10
C PHE A 60 -26.03 -0.02 -30.78
N TYR A 61 -26.05 0.84 -31.80
CA TYR A 61 -26.25 2.27 -31.62
C TYR A 61 -27.68 2.60 -31.19
N LEU A 62 -28.70 1.97 -31.80
CA LEU A 62 -30.11 2.19 -31.46
C LEU A 62 -30.46 1.70 -30.05
N THR A 63 -29.83 0.62 -29.60
CA THR A 63 -30.00 0.11 -28.22
C THR A 63 -29.19 0.89 -27.18
N GLY A 64 -28.38 1.88 -27.61
CA GLY A 64 -27.53 2.69 -26.72
C GLY A 64 -26.34 1.94 -26.11
N LEU A 65 -26.05 0.73 -26.59
CA LEU A 65 -24.93 -0.10 -26.10
C LEU A 65 -23.58 0.42 -26.61
N SER A 66 -23.58 1.10 -27.76
CA SER A 66 -22.39 1.70 -28.36
C SER A 66 -22.69 3.14 -28.78
N ALA A 67 -21.64 3.94 -28.92
CA ALA A 67 -21.71 5.32 -29.39
C ALA A 67 -20.61 5.59 -30.41
N GLU A 68 -20.86 6.51 -31.33
CA GLU A 68 -19.87 6.97 -32.32
C GLU A 68 -18.86 7.91 -31.66
N LYS A 69 -17.87 7.31 -31.00
CA LYS A 69 -16.75 8.02 -30.38
C LYS A 69 -15.44 7.35 -30.71
N GLN A 70 -14.40 8.15 -30.86
CA GLN A 70 -13.05 7.68 -31.08
C GLN A 70 -12.17 8.02 -29.88
N LEU A 71 -11.44 7.01 -29.38
CA LEU A 71 -10.43 7.18 -28.35
C LEU A 71 -9.06 7.35 -29.01
N ILE A 72 -8.38 8.46 -28.74
CA ILE A 72 -7.01 8.73 -29.18
C ILE A 72 -6.08 8.61 -27.99
N GLN A 73 -5.12 7.69 -28.08
CA GLN A 73 -4.06 7.54 -27.09
C GLN A 73 -2.80 8.27 -27.56
N LEU A 74 -2.29 9.14 -26.69
CA LEU A 74 -1.10 9.95 -26.91
C LEU A 74 -0.11 9.72 -25.77
N GLU A 75 1.06 9.21 -26.10
CA GLU A 75 2.15 9.07 -25.14
C GLU A 75 2.95 10.37 -25.06
N MET A 76 2.81 11.07 -23.93
CA MET A 76 3.42 12.40 -23.76
C MET A 76 4.85 12.28 -23.22
N TYR A 77 5.05 11.38 -22.25
CA TYR A 77 6.34 11.06 -21.65
C TYR A 77 6.48 9.54 -21.50
N THR A 78 7.58 8.97 -21.98
CA THR A 78 7.91 7.55 -21.84
C THR A 78 8.58 7.29 -20.49
N ASP A 79 9.71 7.96 -20.23
CA ASP A 79 10.46 7.90 -18.98
C ASP A 79 10.62 9.33 -18.43
N PHE A 80 9.69 9.73 -17.56
CA PHE A 80 9.80 11.01 -16.85
C PHE A 80 10.58 10.77 -15.56
N GLU A 81 11.72 11.45 -15.42
CA GLU A 81 12.51 11.49 -14.19
C GLU A 81 12.18 12.78 -13.45
N GLU A 82 11.77 12.65 -12.18
CA GLU A 82 11.36 13.77 -11.36
C GLU A 82 12.60 14.45 -10.75
N ASP A 83 12.69 15.78 -10.88
CA ASP A 83 13.74 16.57 -10.25
C ASP A 83 13.43 16.76 -8.76
N GLN A 84 14.39 16.43 -7.89
CA GLN A 84 14.24 16.55 -6.43
C GLN A 84 14.11 18.01 -5.97
N LEU A 85 14.67 18.96 -6.74
CA LEU A 85 14.62 20.39 -6.41
C LEU A 85 13.25 21.02 -6.75
N HIS A 86 12.58 20.51 -7.79
CA HIS A 86 11.33 21.03 -8.32
C HIS A 86 10.32 19.90 -8.55
N PRO A 87 9.68 19.38 -7.48
CA PRO A 87 8.71 18.30 -7.61
C PRO A 87 7.47 18.78 -8.37
N VAL A 88 6.92 17.91 -9.23
CA VAL A 88 5.77 18.29 -10.05
C VAL A 88 4.51 18.23 -9.19
N THR A 89 3.84 19.38 -9.04
CA THR A 89 2.59 19.48 -8.26
C THR A 89 1.38 19.61 -9.17
N ASP A 90 1.51 20.39 -10.24
CA ASP A 90 0.42 20.72 -11.15
C ASP A 90 0.72 20.27 -12.59
N ILE A 91 -0.31 19.80 -13.28
CA ILE A 91 -0.24 19.37 -14.68
C ILE A 91 -1.26 20.17 -15.48
N TYR A 92 -0.76 21.00 -16.40
CA TYR A 92 -1.58 21.76 -17.32
C TYR A 92 -1.72 21.02 -18.65
N PHE A 93 -2.96 20.91 -19.11
CA PHE A 93 -3.33 20.25 -20.35
C PHE A 93 -3.87 21.28 -21.34
N GLU A 94 -3.25 21.37 -22.51
CA GLU A 94 -3.60 22.34 -23.52
C GLU A 94 -3.82 21.67 -24.86
N MET A 95 -4.98 21.94 -25.47
CA MET A 95 -5.24 21.54 -26.85
C MET A 95 -5.15 22.77 -27.74
N LEU A 96 -4.22 22.72 -28.70
CA LEU A 96 -3.96 23.80 -29.63
C LEU A 96 -4.84 23.63 -30.87
N ASN A 97 -6.13 23.88 -30.70
CA ASN A 97 -7.07 24.16 -31.79
C ASN A 97 -8.35 24.77 -31.21
N HIS A 98 -8.94 25.76 -31.88
CA HIS A 98 -10.15 26.43 -31.38
C HIS A 98 -11.42 25.60 -31.64
N ASP A 99 -11.51 24.98 -32.81
CA ASP A 99 -12.76 24.37 -33.28
C ASP A 99 -12.94 22.90 -32.86
N ILE A 100 -12.00 22.34 -32.10
CA ILE A 100 -11.99 20.92 -31.74
C ILE A 100 -13.01 20.60 -30.64
N GLN A 101 -13.83 19.59 -30.92
CA GLN A 101 -14.85 19.11 -30.00
C GLN A 101 -14.34 17.86 -29.28
N ILE A 102 -14.40 17.86 -27.95
CA ILE A 102 -13.89 16.78 -27.11
C ILE A 102 -14.98 16.43 -26.10
N TYR A 103 -15.17 15.14 -25.82
CA TYR A 103 -16.08 14.70 -24.75
C TYR A 103 -15.37 14.59 -23.41
N SER A 104 -14.19 13.97 -23.39
CA SER A 104 -13.42 13.76 -22.16
C SER A 104 -11.95 13.58 -22.48
N ALA A 105 -11.08 14.07 -21.61
CA ALA A 105 -9.65 13.77 -21.63
C ALA A 105 -9.30 13.10 -20.29
N LYS A 106 -8.60 11.98 -20.35
CA LYS A 106 -8.15 11.22 -19.19
C LYS A 106 -6.65 11.10 -19.25
N LEU A 107 -6.01 11.49 -18.16
CA LEU A 107 -4.57 11.36 -18.02
C LEU A 107 -4.27 10.12 -17.18
N ASN A 108 -3.44 9.22 -17.71
CA ASN A 108 -2.98 8.03 -17.03
C ASN A 108 -1.49 8.14 -16.70
N ILE A 109 -1.19 8.11 -15.41
CA ILE A 109 0.17 8.15 -14.88
C ILE A 109 0.49 6.75 -14.38
N ILE A 110 1.25 6.01 -15.17
CA ILE A 110 1.75 4.69 -14.78
C ILE A 110 3.13 4.90 -14.18
N ALA A 111 3.28 4.55 -12.91
CA ALA A 111 4.58 4.50 -12.26
C ALA A 111 5.31 3.24 -12.72
N ASN A 112 6.36 3.41 -13.52
CA ASN A 112 7.31 2.33 -13.78
C ASN A 112 8.28 2.27 -12.60
N LEU A 113 8.07 1.33 -11.67
CA LEU A 113 9.02 1.07 -10.58
C LEU A 113 10.27 0.37 -11.14
N GLY A 114 11.10 1.14 -11.85
CA GLY A 114 12.34 0.67 -12.43
C GLY A 114 13.27 0.04 -11.40
N GLY A 115 13.35 0.60 -10.19
CA GLY A 115 14.21 0.10 -9.11
C GLY A 115 13.92 -1.35 -8.71
N LEU A 116 12.66 -1.71 -8.48
CA LEU A 116 12.28 -3.08 -8.15
C LEU A 116 12.55 -4.04 -9.32
N ARG A 117 12.16 -3.63 -10.53
CA ARG A 117 12.41 -4.41 -11.75
C ARG A 117 13.91 -4.62 -11.99
N TYR A 118 14.72 -3.60 -11.76
CA TYR A 118 16.17 -3.63 -11.88
C TYR A 118 16.79 -4.61 -10.87
N LEU A 119 16.37 -4.54 -9.61
CA LEU A 119 16.83 -5.45 -8.56
C LEU A 119 16.46 -6.91 -8.88
N MET A 120 15.25 -7.16 -9.37
CA MET A 120 14.84 -8.49 -9.82
C MET A 120 15.65 -8.99 -11.03
N PHE A 121 15.97 -8.11 -11.99
CA PHE A 121 16.68 -8.50 -13.21
C PHE A 121 18.18 -8.77 -12.98
N HIS A 122 18.85 -7.91 -12.22
CA HIS A 122 20.29 -8.06 -11.96
C HIS A 122 20.61 -9.05 -10.83
N TRP A 123 19.70 -9.22 -9.86
CA TRP A 123 19.93 -10.06 -8.67
C TRP A 123 18.73 -10.97 -8.37
N PRO A 124 18.37 -11.91 -9.27
CA PRO A 124 17.16 -12.72 -9.14
C PRO A 124 17.14 -13.55 -7.85
N ILE A 125 18.27 -14.15 -7.47
CA ILE A 125 18.37 -14.98 -6.25
C ILE A 125 18.15 -14.15 -4.99
N VAL A 126 18.82 -13.00 -4.87
CA VAL A 126 18.67 -12.12 -3.69
C VAL A 126 17.25 -11.58 -3.60
N SER A 127 16.66 -11.16 -4.73
CA SER A 127 15.27 -10.68 -4.77
C SER A 127 14.27 -11.76 -4.36
N ALA A 128 14.47 -13.01 -4.81
CA ALA A 128 13.63 -14.15 -4.44
C ALA A 128 13.77 -14.48 -2.95
N CYS A 129 14.99 -14.49 -2.42
CA CYS A 129 15.24 -14.68 -0.99
C CYS A 129 14.60 -13.58 -0.13
N LEU A 130 14.68 -12.32 -0.55
CA LEU A 130 14.03 -11.21 0.16
C LEU A 130 12.50 -11.30 0.10
N GLY A 131 11.93 -11.62 -1.06
CA GLY A 131 10.47 -11.76 -1.22
C GLY A 131 9.91 -12.95 -0.43
N ILE A 132 10.46 -14.14 -0.65
CA ILE A 132 10.03 -15.37 0.04
C ILE A 132 10.37 -15.28 1.52
N GLY A 133 11.57 -14.83 1.87
CA GLY A 133 12.03 -14.72 3.25
C GLY A 133 11.21 -13.73 4.06
N SER A 134 10.88 -12.55 3.50
CA SER A 134 10.02 -11.58 4.20
C SER A 134 8.59 -12.10 4.39
N ASN A 135 8.03 -12.81 3.40
CA ASN A 135 6.72 -13.42 3.53
C ASN A 135 6.70 -14.54 4.59
N LEU A 136 7.68 -15.44 4.56
CA LEU A 136 7.81 -16.50 5.56
C LEU A 136 8.06 -15.96 6.97
N LEU A 137 8.89 -14.92 7.10
CA LEU A 137 9.12 -14.25 8.38
C LEU A 137 7.83 -13.62 8.89
N PHE A 138 7.06 -12.93 8.03
CA PHE A 138 5.79 -12.33 8.42
C PHE A 138 4.79 -13.40 8.90
N VAL A 139 4.64 -14.49 8.16
CA VAL A 139 3.78 -15.61 8.55
C VAL A 139 4.27 -16.23 9.87
N PHE A 140 5.57 -16.47 10.02
CA PHE A 140 6.16 -17.00 11.26
C PHE A 140 5.92 -16.06 12.44
N PHE A 141 6.03 -14.75 12.24
CA PHE A 141 5.77 -13.75 13.26
C PHE A 141 4.31 -13.80 13.74
N ILE A 142 3.36 -13.89 12.81
CA ILE A 142 1.92 -14.04 13.15
C ILE A 142 1.66 -15.36 13.87
N PHE A 143 2.25 -16.48 13.42
CA PHE A 143 2.13 -17.76 14.10
C PHE A 143 2.75 -17.73 15.50
N SER A 144 3.90 -17.09 15.68
CA SER A 144 4.55 -16.94 16.98
C SER A 144 3.71 -16.09 17.93
N MET A 145 3.14 -14.98 17.44
CA MET A 145 2.20 -14.17 18.21
C MET A 145 0.93 -14.94 18.57
N SER A 146 0.35 -15.69 17.62
CA SER A 146 -0.82 -16.54 17.84
C SER A 146 -0.53 -17.63 18.87
N TRP A 147 0.62 -18.30 18.75
CA TRP A 147 1.09 -19.30 19.70
C TRP A 147 1.28 -18.71 21.10
N ARG A 148 1.95 -17.56 21.22
CA ARG A 148 2.10 -16.87 22.51
C ARG A 148 0.77 -16.42 23.11
N HIS A 149 -0.19 -16.01 22.27
CA HIS A 149 -1.51 -15.60 22.73
C HIS A 149 -2.35 -16.79 23.24
N ILE A 150 -2.31 -17.93 22.55
CA ILE A 150 -3.12 -19.11 22.89
C ILE A 150 -2.50 -19.97 24.00
N TYR A 151 -1.18 -20.14 24.03
CA TYR A 151 -0.49 -20.89 25.10
C TYR A 151 -0.08 -20.02 26.29
N GLY A 152 -0.10 -18.70 26.14
CA GLY A 152 0.09 -17.75 27.25
C GLY A 152 -0.76 -18.09 28.48
N PRO A 153 -2.09 -18.23 28.37
CA PRO A 153 -2.93 -18.54 29.53
C PRO A 153 -2.70 -19.95 30.12
N GLU A 154 -2.21 -20.91 29.33
CA GLU A 154 -2.01 -22.29 29.81
C GLU A 154 -0.71 -22.46 30.59
N VAL A 155 0.36 -21.76 30.20
CA VAL A 155 1.65 -21.78 30.90
C VAL A 155 1.57 -21.07 32.26
N PHE A 156 0.91 -19.91 32.35
CA PHE A 156 0.69 -19.24 33.63
C PHE A 156 -0.18 -20.07 34.58
N ARG A 157 -1.17 -20.81 34.07
CA ARG A 157 -2.02 -21.69 34.89
C ARG A 157 -1.26 -22.91 35.42
N ASN A 158 -0.36 -23.48 34.63
CA ASN A 158 0.45 -24.64 35.06
C ASN A 158 1.51 -24.26 36.10
N GLU A 159 2.17 -23.09 35.99
CA GLU A 159 3.06 -22.60 37.05
C GLU A 159 2.32 -22.28 38.36
N GLN A 160 1.11 -21.71 38.28
CA GLN A 160 0.27 -21.46 39.47
C GLN A 160 -0.11 -22.78 40.17
N ASN A 161 -0.51 -23.80 39.41
CA ASN A 161 -0.90 -25.10 39.96
C ASN A 161 0.29 -25.84 40.60
N ASP A 162 1.48 -25.77 40.00
CA ASP A 162 2.69 -26.39 40.54
C ASP A 162 3.18 -25.68 41.82
N PHE A 163 2.97 -24.36 41.91
CA PHE A 163 3.26 -23.59 43.12
C PHE A 163 2.26 -23.86 44.26
N LEU A 164 0.96 -24.01 43.93
CA LEU A 164 -0.08 -24.35 44.90
C LEU A 164 0.07 -25.78 45.43
N ASP A 165 0.33 -26.77 44.57
CA ASP A 165 0.58 -28.17 44.96
C ASP A 165 1.84 -28.30 45.83
N ARG A 166 2.85 -27.46 45.60
CA ARG A 166 4.04 -27.39 46.46
C ARG A 166 3.80 -26.68 47.80
N SER A 167 2.87 -25.73 47.85
CA SER A 167 2.43 -25.08 49.10
C SER A 167 1.63 -26.05 49.96
N GLU A 168 0.64 -26.76 49.37
CA GLU A 168 -0.17 -27.76 50.07
C GLU A 168 0.71 -28.88 50.65
N ARG A 169 1.73 -29.33 49.92
CA ARG A 169 2.69 -30.35 50.40
C ARG A 169 3.59 -29.90 51.57
N LEU A 170 3.77 -28.59 51.75
CA LEU A 170 4.54 -28.04 52.88
C LEU A 170 3.64 -27.85 54.11
N ASP A 171 2.39 -27.44 53.92
CA ASP A 171 1.40 -27.30 55.00
C ASP A 171 0.97 -28.67 55.58
N GLU A 172 0.95 -29.73 54.76
CA GLU A 172 0.66 -31.10 55.21
C GLU A 172 1.84 -31.72 55.99
N PHE A 173 3.07 -31.26 55.78
CA PHE A 173 4.24 -31.72 56.54
C PHE A 173 4.36 -31.07 57.92
N ASP A 174 3.91 -29.82 58.08
CA ASP A 174 3.92 -29.11 59.37
C ASP A 174 2.74 -29.50 60.30
N SER A 175 1.71 -30.20 59.79
CA SER A 175 0.53 -30.57 60.59
C SER A 175 0.55 -31.99 61.16
N GLU A 176 1.50 -32.84 60.77
CA GLU A 176 1.64 -34.21 61.30
C GLU A 176 2.56 -34.33 62.53
N ASP A 177 3.26 -33.26 62.96
CA ASP A 177 4.24 -33.31 64.05
C ASP A 177 3.81 -32.63 65.37
N ASP A 178 2.55 -32.20 65.50
CA ASP A 178 1.99 -31.62 66.73
C ASP A 178 1.14 -32.63 67.51
N SER A 179 1.75 -33.74 67.94
CA SER A 179 1.25 -34.50 69.09
C SER A 179 2.37 -35.18 69.87
N GLU A 180 2.96 -34.49 70.85
CA GLU A 180 3.20 -35.00 72.22
C GLU A 180 4.10 -34.05 73.07
N VAL A 181 3.52 -33.59 74.19
CA VAL A 181 4.15 -33.28 75.50
C VAL A 181 4.88 -31.93 75.74
N SER A 182 4.13 -31.05 76.43
CA SER A 182 4.40 -30.25 77.65
C SER A 182 5.65 -29.36 77.85
N ASP A 183 5.31 -28.08 78.12
CA ASP A 183 5.77 -27.20 79.21
C ASP A 183 7.27 -26.84 79.32
N ASP A 184 7.67 -25.66 78.85
CA ASP A 184 8.06 -24.54 79.74
C ASP A 184 8.46 -23.25 78.97
N LEU A 185 8.01 -22.11 79.52
CA LEU A 185 8.50 -20.73 79.39
C LEU A 185 9.45 -20.36 78.21
N CYS A 186 9.07 -19.41 77.36
CA CYS A 186 9.19 -17.97 77.69
C CYS A 186 8.73 -17.05 76.54
N LYS A 187 7.93 -16.08 76.95
CA LYS A 187 7.30 -14.97 76.23
C LYS A 187 8.30 -14.00 75.57
N LYS A 188 8.03 -13.60 74.32
CA LYS A 188 8.32 -12.31 73.64
C LYS A 188 8.42 -12.56 72.12
N ASP A 189 7.97 -11.74 71.18
CA ASP A 189 7.09 -10.58 71.10
C ASP A 189 7.17 -10.20 69.61
N PHE A 190 6.05 -9.75 69.02
CA PHE A 190 5.99 -8.90 67.80
C PHE A 190 6.37 -9.47 66.41
N LEU A 191 5.33 -9.84 65.63
CA LEU A 191 4.81 -9.17 64.42
C LEU A 191 5.77 -8.57 63.33
N PRO A 192 5.27 -8.38 62.08
CA PRO A 192 5.88 -8.91 60.86
C PRO A 192 6.45 -7.82 59.93
N PHE A 193 6.74 -8.26 58.70
CA PHE A 193 6.80 -7.46 57.47
C PHE A 193 8.13 -6.75 57.16
N LYS A 194 8.73 -7.13 56.02
CA LYS A 194 9.48 -6.17 55.20
C LYS A 194 9.33 -6.45 53.71
N PHE A 195 8.50 -5.61 53.11
CA PHE A 195 8.53 -5.22 51.70
C PHE A 195 9.76 -4.34 51.47
N SER A 196 10.53 -4.54 50.40
CA SER A 196 11.33 -3.45 49.84
C SER A 196 11.65 -3.67 48.36
N SER A 197 11.28 -2.66 47.61
CA SER A 197 11.39 -2.37 46.19
C SER A 197 12.81 -2.05 45.70
N SER A 198 13.02 -2.24 44.38
CA SER A 198 13.83 -1.46 43.39
C SER A 198 14.70 -0.30 43.91
N SER A 199 15.91 0.02 43.42
CA SER A 199 16.52 -0.02 42.06
C SER A 199 18.03 0.39 42.18
N PRO A 200 18.86 0.31 41.10
CA PRO A 200 20.31 0.35 41.20
C PRO A 200 20.98 1.75 41.05
N PHE A 201 22.21 1.81 41.57
CA PHE A 201 23.18 2.90 41.61
C PHE A 201 23.82 3.26 40.24
N ILE A 202 24.10 4.55 40.02
CA ILE A 202 25.17 5.09 39.15
C ILE A 202 25.79 6.29 39.90
N PRO A 203 27.13 6.41 40.02
CA PRO A 203 27.77 7.55 40.67
C PRO A 203 28.18 8.67 39.69
N GLU A 204 28.33 9.87 40.26
CA GLU A 204 28.82 11.12 39.66
C GLU A 204 30.24 11.02 39.07
N GLN A 205 30.47 11.67 37.92
CA GLN A 205 31.33 12.86 37.81
C GLN A 205 30.98 13.68 36.55
#